data_AF-A0A7X8X164-F1
#
_entry.id   AF-A0A7X8X164-F1
#
_cell.length_a   1.000
_cell.length_b   1.000
_cell.length_c   1.000
_cell.angle_alpha   90.00
_cell.angle_beta   90.00
_cell.angle_gamma   90.00
#
_symmetry.space_group_name_H-M   'P 1'
#
loop_
_entity.id
_entity.type
_entity.pdbx_description
1 polymer ?
#
loop_
_entity_poly.entity_id
_entity_poly.type
_entity_poly.pdbx_seq_one_letter_code
_entity_poly.pdbx_strand_id
1 'polypeptide(L)'
;MEKINFERSIVVKKKTYTLRELVDKLSSLSSEVVKDFFGLIGLTVPRKIRMHALRETLKETVYKTIEERESLADELGYRLSWFKRYSEYQLENLLKYFNDEKLNKEYLERLWVLLIDYLLDKKVSEDEFINFINKKVKNEDDIHTYNEKINPIFFDEPNEIDGLHPNIFRPVLYKSSTLVEIREIGRKYGVNVPRRLKKNELADIIVDELRERGEHTPELETHLRGLSIIMMQRFAKDRDIKASTELKKEEIIEYILANAQETKEAYYLPSDSSIYEQELNEPVKKAEVVEEVIEEVVEEVVEEPQETLTSAEQELLLEEIKKLNEEVVRLQDQLKELKEGREFLDEEFEEEPFVHYHEHHHYHHYDEEDSSLIKKEDPQEIVEDPEEESQDVLVTPEEKNRKPLVLILNVLIVLAVVILTVILLMIHKVI
;
A
#
# COMPACT_ATOMS: atom_id res chain seq x y z
N MET A 1 20.01 22.69 -11.63
CA MET A 1 18.70 22.82 -10.97
C MET A 1 18.56 24.26 -10.51
N GLU A 2 17.39 24.88 -10.58
CA GLU A 2 17.22 26.21 -9.95
C GLU A 2 17.23 26.05 -8.43
N LYS A 3 18.10 26.81 -7.76
CA LYS A 3 18.27 26.77 -6.29
C LYS A 3 17.05 27.43 -5.66
N ILE A 4 16.30 26.69 -4.83
CA ILE A 4 15.05 27.20 -4.23
C ILE A 4 15.35 28.47 -3.43
N ASN A 5 14.80 29.61 -3.89
CA ASN A 5 14.99 30.88 -3.23
C ASN A 5 14.03 31.01 -2.03
N PHE A 6 14.44 30.45 -0.91
CA PHE A 6 13.71 30.48 0.36
C PHE A 6 13.51 31.90 0.94
N GLU A 7 14.34 32.86 0.53
CA GLU A 7 14.24 34.27 0.93
C GLU A 7 13.28 35.09 0.07
N ARG A 8 12.63 34.48 -0.94
CA ARG A 8 11.60 35.18 -1.72
C ARG A 8 10.45 35.60 -0.81
N SER A 9 10.06 36.87 -0.94
CA SER A 9 8.96 37.47 -0.16
C SER A 9 7.61 37.19 -0.81
N ILE A 10 6.66 36.71 -0.02
CA ILE A 10 5.27 36.45 -0.41
C ILE A 10 4.37 37.35 0.45
N VAL A 11 3.45 38.08 -0.18
CA VAL A 11 2.55 39.02 0.52
C VAL A 11 1.15 38.41 0.61
N VAL A 12 0.61 38.34 1.82
CA VAL A 12 -0.76 37.85 2.11
C VAL A 12 -1.43 38.81 3.10
N LYS A 13 -2.57 39.39 2.73
CA LYS A 13 -3.38 40.32 3.54
C LYS A 13 -2.56 41.44 4.18
N LYS A 14 -1.67 42.04 3.37
CA LYS A 14 -0.73 43.12 3.74
C LYS A 14 0.37 42.73 4.76
N LYS A 15 0.56 41.44 5.05
CA LYS A 15 1.75 40.91 5.71
C LYS A 15 2.69 40.32 4.68
N THR A 16 3.98 40.59 4.83
CA THR A 16 5.03 39.88 4.09
C THR A 16 5.51 38.70 4.92
N TYR A 17 5.70 37.56 4.26
CA TYR A 17 6.35 36.36 4.79
C TYR A 17 7.49 35.96 3.85
N THR A 18 8.56 35.34 4.35
CA THR A 18 9.49 34.62 3.45
C THR A 18 8.92 33.26 3.07
N LEU A 19 9.38 32.66 1.97
CA LEU A 19 9.03 31.28 1.64
C LEU A 19 9.47 30.33 2.77
N ARG A 20 10.66 30.54 3.35
CA ARG A 20 11.14 29.80 4.53
C ARG A 20 10.12 29.83 5.67
N GLU A 21 9.68 31.03 6.05
CA GLU A 21 8.67 31.23 7.10
C GLU A 21 7.33 30.55 6.84
N LEU A 22 6.94 30.33 5.58
CA LEU A 22 5.71 29.62 5.23
C LEU A 22 5.93 28.10 5.23
N VAL A 23 7.03 27.63 4.63
CA VAL A 23 7.41 26.21 4.61
C VAL A 23 7.53 25.66 6.02
N ASP A 24 8.29 26.30 6.91
CA ASP A 24 8.50 25.86 8.31
C ASP A 24 7.20 25.82 9.14
N LYS A 25 6.22 26.67 8.81
CA LYS A 25 4.90 26.66 9.44
C LYS A 25 4.04 25.53 8.87
N LEU A 26 3.85 25.50 7.55
CA LEU A 26 2.86 24.63 6.90
C LEU A 26 3.29 23.15 6.88
N SER A 27 4.58 22.86 6.69
CA SER A 27 5.14 21.49 6.79
C SER A 27 4.97 20.83 8.15
N SER A 28 4.71 21.64 9.19
CA SER A 28 4.52 21.17 10.56
C SER A 28 3.05 20.97 10.96
N LEU A 29 2.09 21.29 10.08
CA LEU A 29 0.65 21.16 10.37
C LEU A 29 0.18 19.71 10.24
N SER A 30 -0.80 19.30 11.06
CA SER A 30 -1.39 17.95 10.98
C SER A 30 -2.02 17.67 9.63
N SER A 31 -2.00 16.41 9.22
CA SER A 31 -2.57 15.91 7.97
C SER A 31 -4.06 16.26 7.82
N GLU A 32 -4.83 16.25 8.92
CA GLU A 32 -6.23 16.68 8.95
C GLU A 32 -6.39 18.16 8.65
N VAL A 33 -5.57 19.03 9.27
CA VAL A 33 -5.64 20.48 9.03
C VAL A 33 -5.30 20.84 7.58
N VAL A 34 -4.39 20.09 6.95
CA VAL A 34 -4.06 20.22 5.53
C VAL A 34 -5.24 19.77 4.65
N LYS A 35 -5.75 18.56 4.86
CA LYS A 35 -6.87 17.98 4.10
C LYS A 35 -8.14 18.83 4.21
N ASP A 36 -8.47 19.29 5.42
CA ASP A 36 -9.65 20.12 5.69
C ASP A 36 -9.51 21.51 5.05
N PHE A 37 -8.30 22.08 4.93
CA PHE A 37 -8.08 23.33 4.21
C PHE A 37 -8.32 23.19 2.70
N PHE A 38 -7.70 22.20 2.05
CA PHE A 38 -7.91 21.94 0.62
C PHE A 38 -9.38 21.60 0.30
N GLY A 39 -10.04 20.83 1.17
CA GLY A 39 -11.47 20.55 1.09
C GLY A 39 -12.37 21.79 1.27
N LEU A 40 -12.03 22.70 2.19
CA LEU A 40 -12.77 23.95 2.42
C LEU A 40 -12.78 24.85 1.18
N ILE A 41 -11.63 25.01 0.52
CA ILE A 41 -11.47 25.87 -0.66
C ILE A 41 -11.85 25.15 -1.98
N GLY A 42 -12.26 23.88 -1.91
CA GLY A 42 -12.65 23.07 -3.08
C GLY A 42 -11.52 22.80 -4.07
N LEU A 43 -10.26 22.84 -3.62
CA LEU A 43 -9.07 22.69 -4.47
C LEU A 43 -8.44 21.30 -4.29
N THR A 44 -8.19 20.62 -5.39
CA THR A 44 -7.37 19.40 -5.46
C THR A 44 -6.03 19.71 -6.16
N VAL A 45 -5.05 18.83 -5.98
CA VAL A 45 -3.65 19.03 -6.41
C VAL A 45 -3.23 17.92 -7.39
N PRO A 46 -2.59 18.21 -8.53
CA PRO A 46 -2.09 17.16 -9.43
C PRO A 46 -1.08 16.27 -8.72
N ARG A 47 -1.28 14.95 -8.72
CA ARG A 47 -0.42 13.96 -8.03
C ARG A 47 1.07 14.10 -8.38
N LYS A 48 1.34 14.50 -9.62
CA LYS A 48 2.68 14.84 -10.14
C LYS A 48 3.46 15.84 -9.28
N ILE A 49 2.80 16.72 -8.52
CA ILE A 49 3.47 17.63 -7.58
C ILE A 49 4.13 16.85 -6.42
N ARG A 50 3.42 15.91 -5.80
CA ARG A 50 3.99 15.06 -4.73
C ARG A 50 5.04 14.09 -5.29
N MET A 51 4.79 13.49 -6.46
CA MET A 51 5.82 12.68 -7.14
C MET A 51 7.10 13.47 -7.43
N HIS A 52 7.00 14.75 -7.82
CA HIS A 52 8.16 15.60 -8.08
C HIS A 52 8.94 15.89 -6.80
N ALA A 53 8.25 16.23 -5.70
CA ALA A 53 8.88 16.40 -4.38
C ALA A 53 9.62 15.13 -3.94
N LEU A 54 8.94 13.97 -3.96
CA LEU A 54 9.54 12.68 -3.61
C LEU A 54 10.74 12.36 -4.50
N ARG A 55 10.59 12.44 -5.82
CA ARG A 55 11.64 12.04 -6.78
C ARG A 55 12.88 12.93 -6.70
N GLU A 56 12.74 14.24 -6.50
CA GLU A 56 13.91 15.12 -6.34
C GLU A 56 14.54 15.10 -4.94
N THR A 57 13.83 14.62 -3.91
CA THR A 57 14.45 14.28 -2.60
C THR A 57 15.22 12.96 -2.67
N LEU A 58 14.61 11.89 -3.20
CA LEU A 58 15.17 10.53 -3.20
C LEU A 58 16.37 10.35 -4.16
N LYS A 59 16.54 11.26 -5.11
CA LYS A 59 17.43 11.17 -6.27
C LYS A 59 18.88 10.83 -5.93
N GLU A 60 19.47 11.55 -4.99
CA GLU A 60 20.89 11.42 -4.62
C GLU A 60 21.12 10.09 -3.90
N THR A 61 20.30 9.77 -2.90
CA THR A 61 20.34 8.51 -2.15
C THR A 61 20.14 7.32 -3.08
N VAL A 62 19.17 7.36 -3.99
CA VAL A 62 18.91 6.27 -4.95
C VAL A 62 20.07 6.06 -5.91
N TYR A 63 20.63 7.13 -6.49
CA TYR A 63 21.78 6.97 -7.40
C TYR A 63 23.03 6.46 -6.66
N LYS A 64 23.30 6.94 -5.44
CA LYS A 64 24.37 6.40 -4.59
C LYS A 64 24.17 4.91 -4.29
N THR A 65 22.95 4.50 -3.92
CA THR A 65 22.63 3.08 -3.68
C THR A 65 22.69 2.21 -4.94
N ILE A 66 22.46 2.77 -6.14
CA ILE A 66 22.71 2.06 -7.41
C ILE A 66 24.21 1.88 -7.64
N GLU A 67 25.02 2.92 -7.46
CA GLU A 67 26.48 2.87 -7.65
C GLU A 67 27.15 1.93 -6.63
N GLU A 68 26.74 1.97 -5.36
CA GLU A 68 27.17 1.03 -4.30
C GLU A 68 26.84 -0.45 -4.61
N ARG A 69 25.86 -0.70 -5.49
CA ARG A 69 25.36 -2.03 -5.85
C ARG A 69 25.68 -2.42 -7.31
N GLU A 70 26.39 -1.60 -8.07
CA GLU A 70 26.71 -1.85 -9.50
C GLU A 70 27.53 -3.15 -9.68
N SER A 71 28.29 -3.56 -8.67
CA SER A 71 29.08 -4.80 -8.65
C SER A 71 28.30 -6.06 -8.22
N LEU A 72 27.03 -5.92 -7.81
CA LEU A 72 26.20 -6.99 -7.27
C LEU A 72 25.03 -7.31 -8.21
N ALA A 73 24.80 -8.60 -8.47
CA ALA A 73 23.62 -9.07 -9.21
C ALA A 73 22.36 -9.04 -8.31
N ASP A 74 21.93 -7.84 -7.94
CA ASP A 74 20.91 -7.58 -6.92
C ASP A 74 19.55 -7.17 -7.51
N GLU A 75 18.47 -7.76 -6.99
CA GLU A 75 17.09 -7.38 -7.33
C GLU A 75 16.82 -5.90 -7.02
N LEU A 76 17.30 -5.39 -5.88
CA LEU A 76 17.06 -3.99 -5.52
C LEU A 76 17.78 -3.04 -6.48
N GLY A 77 19.02 -3.34 -6.88
CA GLY A 77 19.73 -2.59 -7.93
C GLY A 77 18.96 -2.55 -9.25
N TYR A 78 18.46 -3.71 -9.72
CA TYR A 78 17.63 -3.74 -10.93
C TYR A 78 16.34 -2.92 -10.78
N ARG A 79 15.63 -3.06 -9.65
CA ARG A 79 14.40 -2.29 -9.38
C ARG A 79 14.69 -0.78 -9.37
N LEU A 80 15.71 -0.34 -8.64
CA LEU A 80 16.09 1.08 -8.53
C LEU A 80 16.50 1.71 -9.87
N SER A 81 17.01 0.94 -10.85
CA SER A 81 17.29 1.48 -12.19
C SER A 81 16.06 2.14 -12.85
N TRP A 82 14.85 1.67 -12.52
CA TRP A 82 13.57 2.19 -13.00
C TRP A 82 13.10 3.48 -12.30
N PHE A 83 13.80 3.97 -11.27
CA PHE A 83 13.41 5.09 -10.38
C PHE A 83 12.86 6.34 -11.10
N LYS A 84 13.46 6.73 -12.23
CA LYS A 84 12.99 7.88 -13.04
C LYS A 84 11.51 7.76 -13.42
N ARG A 85 11.02 6.54 -13.65
CA ARG A 85 9.65 6.22 -14.09
C ARG A 85 8.74 5.73 -12.96
N TYR A 86 9.22 5.68 -11.72
CA TYR A 86 8.44 5.16 -10.58
C TYR A 86 7.10 5.91 -10.40
N SER A 87 6.08 5.13 -9.99
CA SER A 87 4.78 5.63 -9.56
C SER A 87 4.87 6.32 -8.20
N GLU A 88 3.82 7.02 -7.77
CA GLU A 88 3.81 7.69 -6.47
C GLU A 88 4.01 6.72 -5.30
N TYR A 89 3.26 5.62 -5.27
CA TYR A 89 3.35 4.59 -4.24
C TYR A 89 4.74 3.95 -4.15
N GLN A 90 5.41 3.75 -5.29
CA GLN A 90 6.80 3.27 -5.30
C GLN A 90 7.77 4.29 -4.71
N LEU A 91 7.55 5.59 -4.93
CA LEU A 91 8.34 6.67 -4.34
C LEU A 91 8.06 6.83 -2.83
N GLU A 92 6.79 6.73 -2.39
CA GLU A 92 6.40 6.72 -0.98
C GLU A 92 7.03 5.53 -0.23
N ASN A 93 7.05 4.34 -0.86
CA ASN A 93 7.72 3.16 -0.32
C ASN A 93 9.25 3.28 -0.30
N LEU A 94 9.89 3.96 -1.26
CA LEU A 94 11.34 4.24 -1.18
C LEU A 94 11.68 5.16 -0.01
N LEU A 95 10.89 6.21 0.22
CA LEU A 95 11.09 7.10 1.36
C LEU A 95 10.99 6.32 2.69
N LYS A 96 9.98 5.44 2.80
CA LYS A 96 9.81 4.51 3.93
C LYS A 96 10.93 3.46 4.04
N TYR A 97 11.51 3.02 2.93
CA TYR A 97 12.63 2.06 2.90
C TYR A 97 13.93 2.66 3.42
N PHE A 98 14.28 3.89 3.02
CA PHE A 98 15.47 4.56 3.53
C PHE A 98 15.32 5.00 5.00
N ASN A 99 14.10 5.29 5.46
CA ASN A 99 13.76 5.55 6.86
C ASN A 99 14.62 6.64 7.54
N ASP A 100 14.98 7.69 6.79
CA ASP A 100 15.84 8.79 7.24
C ASP A 100 14.98 10.03 7.58
N GLU A 101 15.09 10.52 8.83
CA GLU A 101 14.39 11.73 9.31
C GLU A 101 14.79 13.00 8.52
N LYS A 102 16.05 13.12 8.10
CA LYS A 102 16.54 14.23 7.28
C LYS A 102 15.87 14.19 5.90
N LEU A 103 15.83 13.00 5.28
CA LEU A 103 15.18 12.77 3.99
C LEU A 103 13.67 13.03 4.05
N ASN A 104 13.01 12.62 5.13
CA ASN A 104 11.59 12.91 5.40
C ASN A 104 11.33 14.41 5.53
N LYS A 105 12.19 15.13 6.27
CA LYS A 105 12.13 16.59 6.39
C LYS A 105 12.35 17.28 5.04
N GLU A 106 13.37 16.89 4.28
CA GLU A 106 13.64 17.45 2.96
C GLU A 106 12.49 17.21 1.97
N TYR A 107 11.86 16.04 2.00
CA TYR A 107 10.63 15.77 1.25
C TYR A 107 9.50 16.73 1.66
N LEU A 108 9.20 16.89 2.95
CA LEU A 108 8.16 17.82 3.40
C LEU A 108 8.46 19.27 3.01
N GLU A 109 9.70 19.73 3.14
CA GLU A 109 10.09 21.07 2.71
C GLU A 109 9.87 21.27 1.19
N ARG A 110 10.32 20.33 0.35
CA ARG A 110 10.13 20.40 -1.11
C ARG A 110 8.67 20.31 -1.51
N LEU A 111 7.88 19.44 -0.87
CA LEU A 111 6.44 19.35 -1.09
C LEU A 111 5.76 20.69 -0.78
N TRP A 112 6.07 21.29 0.38
CA TRP A 112 5.43 22.52 0.80
C TRP A 112 5.85 23.75 -0.02
N VAL A 113 7.06 23.80 -0.56
CA VAL A 113 7.42 24.80 -1.58
C VAL A 113 6.49 24.70 -2.79
N LEU A 114 6.33 23.50 -3.35
CA LEU A 114 5.50 23.28 -4.55
C LEU A 114 4.01 23.49 -4.28
N LEU A 115 3.51 23.12 -3.09
CA LEU A 115 2.13 23.39 -2.68
C LEU A 115 1.88 24.90 -2.49
N ILE A 116 2.83 25.65 -1.92
CA ILE A 116 2.72 27.12 -1.82
C ILE A 116 2.68 27.75 -3.22
N ASP A 117 3.57 27.32 -4.14
CA ASP A 117 3.54 27.79 -5.53
C ASP A 117 2.22 27.46 -6.24
N TYR A 118 1.66 26.26 -6.02
CA TYR A 118 0.37 25.86 -6.56
C TYR A 118 -0.80 26.70 -6.02
N LEU A 119 -0.83 26.98 -4.71
CA LEU A 119 -1.84 27.84 -4.07
C LEU A 119 -1.79 29.28 -4.60
N LEU A 120 -0.59 29.80 -4.90
CA LEU A 120 -0.38 31.13 -5.48
C LEU A 120 -0.78 31.20 -6.96
N ASP A 121 -0.42 30.20 -7.78
CA ASP A 121 -0.85 30.09 -9.18
C ASP A 121 -2.38 30.00 -9.30
N LYS A 122 -3.02 29.21 -8.42
CA LYS A 122 -4.47 29.06 -8.33
C LYS A 122 -5.18 30.25 -7.69
N LYS A 123 -4.44 31.26 -7.20
CA LYS A 123 -4.95 32.52 -6.64
C LYS A 123 -5.97 32.30 -5.51
N VAL A 124 -5.67 31.36 -4.61
CA VAL A 124 -6.45 31.10 -3.39
C VAL A 124 -6.61 32.40 -2.58
N SER A 125 -7.77 32.60 -1.96
CA SER A 125 -8.08 33.86 -1.29
C SER A 125 -7.06 34.20 -0.20
N GLU A 126 -6.62 35.46 -0.14
CA GLU A 126 -5.74 35.94 0.94
C GLU A 126 -6.38 35.72 2.33
N ASP A 127 -7.71 35.71 2.41
CA ASP A 127 -8.46 35.44 3.65
C ASP A 127 -8.45 33.96 4.03
N GLU A 128 -8.49 33.04 3.07
CA GLU A 128 -8.41 31.61 3.31
C GLU A 128 -6.98 31.20 3.65
N PHE A 129 -6.01 31.71 2.88
CA PHE A 129 -4.60 31.40 3.06
C PHE A 129 -4.05 31.99 4.37
N ILE A 130 -4.43 33.22 4.76
CA ILE A 130 -4.03 33.75 6.08
C ILE A 130 -4.68 32.97 7.24
N ASN A 131 -5.91 32.47 7.07
CA ASN A 131 -6.56 31.62 8.08
C ASN A 131 -5.87 30.25 8.20
N PHE A 132 -5.32 29.72 7.10
CA PHE A 132 -4.51 28.49 7.09
C PHE A 132 -3.13 28.70 7.73
N ILE A 133 -2.39 29.76 7.35
CA ILE A 133 -1.07 30.11 7.91
C ILE A 133 -1.12 30.34 9.44
N ASN A 134 -2.27 30.75 9.99
CA ASN A 134 -2.46 30.94 11.44
C ASN A 134 -2.87 29.66 12.20
N LYS A 135 -3.03 28.50 11.53
CA LYS A 135 -3.27 27.21 12.20
C LYS A 135 -2.04 26.80 13.03
N LYS A 136 -2.26 25.98 14.07
CA LYS A 136 -1.22 25.57 15.03
C LYS A 136 -1.26 24.09 15.46
N VAL A 137 -2.25 23.32 15.01
CA VAL A 137 -2.28 21.87 15.29
C VAL A 137 -1.11 21.23 14.56
N LYS A 138 -0.20 20.63 15.31
CA LYS A 138 1.02 20.04 14.77
C LYS A 138 0.75 18.64 14.24
N ASN A 139 1.58 18.19 13.32
CA ASN A 139 1.58 16.78 12.94
C ASN A 139 2.19 15.90 14.04
N GLU A 140 1.51 14.81 14.36
CA GLU A 140 1.99 13.73 15.22
C GLU A 140 2.12 12.40 14.44
N ASP A 141 1.66 12.35 13.19
CA ASP A 141 1.78 11.19 12.30
C ASP A 141 3.22 10.97 11.82
N ASP A 142 3.61 9.72 11.62
CA ASP A 142 4.79 9.41 10.82
C ASP A 142 4.58 9.82 9.33
N ILE A 143 5.66 9.87 8.55
CA ILE A 143 5.61 10.39 7.17
C ILE A 143 4.71 9.58 6.22
N HIS A 144 4.53 8.28 6.47
CA HIS A 144 3.70 7.40 5.65
C HIS A 144 2.22 7.60 6.03
N THR A 145 1.88 7.57 7.32
CA THR A 145 0.53 7.89 7.81
C THR A 145 0.10 9.31 7.40
N TYR A 146 0.99 10.28 7.44
CA TYR A 146 0.76 11.64 6.93
C TYR A 146 0.40 11.63 5.44
N ASN A 147 1.22 10.97 4.61
CA ASN A 147 1.01 10.84 3.17
C ASN A 147 -0.30 10.11 2.81
N GLU A 148 -0.69 9.08 3.56
CA GLU A 148 -1.98 8.39 3.38
C GLU A 148 -3.16 9.32 3.70
N LYS A 149 -3.13 10.00 4.85
CA LYS A 149 -4.21 10.91 5.28
C LYS A 149 -4.38 12.13 4.37
N ILE A 150 -3.31 12.65 3.77
CA ILE A 150 -3.41 13.74 2.78
C ILE A 150 -3.65 13.25 1.34
N ASN A 151 -3.53 11.94 1.04
CA ASN A 151 -3.75 11.40 -0.30
C ASN A 151 -5.06 11.88 -0.99
N PRO A 152 -6.20 12.07 -0.29
CA PRO A 152 -7.44 12.58 -0.90
C PRO A 152 -7.39 14.01 -1.45
N ILE A 153 -6.34 14.81 -1.17
CA ILE A 153 -6.18 16.13 -1.83
C ILE A 153 -5.57 15.98 -3.23
N PHE A 154 -4.97 14.84 -3.56
CA PHE A 154 -4.26 14.61 -4.82
C PHE A 154 -5.12 13.85 -5.84
N PHE A 155 -5.10 14.32 -7.09
CA PHE A 155 -5.78 13.69 -8.22
C PHE A 155 -4.81 13.26 -9.32
N ASP A 156 -5.15 12.18 -10.02
CA ASP A 156 -4.49 11.73 -11.23
C ASP A 156 -5.08 12.43 -12.46
N GLU A 157 -4.25 12.74 -13.45
CA GLU A 157 -4.74 13.31 -14.71
C GLU A 157 -5.59 12.28 -15.47
N PRO A 158 -6.47 12.69 -16.41
CA PRO A 158 -7.32 11.76 -17.14
C PRO A 158 -6.54 10.64 -17.85
N ASN A 159 -6.91 9.39 -17.59
CA ASN A 159 -6.20 8.19 -18.05
C ASN A 159 -4.74 8.07 -17.52
N GLU A 160 -4.51 8.50 -16.29
CA GLU A 160 -3.35 8.12 -15.48
C GLU A 160 -3.80 7.45 -14.18
N ILE A 161 -2.94 6.62 -13.60
CA ILE A 161 -3.14 6.00 -12.29
C ILE A 161 -1.82 5.98 -11.54
N ASP A 162 -1.85 6.38 -10.27
CA ASP A 162 -0.66 6.58 -9.43
C ASP A 162 0.40 7.49 -10.07
N GLY A 163 -0.09 8.47 -10.86
CA GLY A 163 0.65 9.47 -11.60
C GLY A 163 1.31 8.99 -12.89
N LEU A 164 0.98 7.79 -13.36
CA LEU A 164 1.50 7.18 -14.59
C LEU A 164 0.38 6.86 -15.59
N HIS A 165 0.60 7.21 -16.86
CA HIS A 165 -0.21 6.69 -17.97
C HIS A 165 -0.03 5.16 -18.11
N PRO A 166 -1.06 4.36 -18.47
CA PRO A 166 -1.00 2.90 -18.56
C PRO A 166 0.21 2.31 -19.31
N ASN A 167 0.67 2.95 -20.40
CA ASN A 167 1.87 2.52 -21.16
C ASN A 167 3.20 2.59 -20.37
N ILE A 168 3.25 3.36 -19.29
CA ILE A 168 4.39 3.47 -18.38
C ILE A 168 4.14 2.62 -17.14
N PHE A 169 2.92 2.68 -16.58
CA PHE A 169 2.50 1.89 -15.41
C PHE A 169 2.75 0.39 -15.59
N ARG A 170 2.41 -0.16 -16.78
CA ARG A 170 2.60 -1.58 -17.13
C ARG A 170 4.06 -2.07 -16.98
N PRO A 171 5.04 -1.59 -17.78
CA PRO A 171 6.42 -2.05 -17.67
C PRO A 171 7.06 -1.67 -16.32
N VAL A 172 6.75 -0.49 -15.76
CA VAL A 172 7.31 -0.08 -14.46
C VAL A 172 6.91 -1.04 -13.35
N LEU A 173 5.61 -1.27 -13.13
CA LEU A 173 5.18 -2.17 -12.06
C LEU A 173 5.59 -3.62 -12.32
N TYR A 174 5.60 -4.05 -13.58
CA TYR A 174 6.05 -5.39 -13.97
C TYR A 174 7.52 -5.64 -13.61
N LYS A 175 8.41 -4.72 -13.99
CA LYS A 175 9.86 -4.86 -13.83
C LYS A 175 10.35 -4.47 -12.43
N SER A 176 9.78 -3.42 -11.81
CA SER A 176 10.31 -2.84 -10.57
C SER A 176 9.49 -3.02 -9.28
N SER A 177 8.35 -3.73 -9.32
CA SER A 177 7.50 -3.97 -8.12
C SER A 177 7.17 -5.43 -7.82
N THR A 178 6.80 -5.69 -6.56
CA THR A 178 6.42 -7.04 -6.07
C THR A 178 4.92 -7.32 -6.22
N LEU A 179 4.53 -8.61 -6.18
CA LEU A 179 3.12 -9.06 -6.21
C LEU A 179 2.28 -8.56 -5.02
N VAL A 180 2.91 -8.05 -3.96
CA VAL A 180 2.25 -7.38 -2.83
C VAL A 180 2.02 -5.91 -3.17
N GLU A 181 3.08 -5.17 -3.52
CA GLU A 181 3.02 -3.74 -3.87
C GLU A 181 1.98 -3.44 -4.94
N ILE A 182 1.94 -4.22 -6.03
CA ILE A 182 0.96 -4.02 -7.11
C ILE A 182 -0.48 -4.16 -6.56
N ARG A 183 -0.73 -5.11 -5.64
CA ARG A 183 -2.04 -5.28 -4.98
C ARG A 183 -2.33 -4.23 -3.90
N GLU A 184 -1.32 -3.54 -3.36
CA GLU A 184 -1.52 -2.36 -2.50
C GLU A 184 -1.91 -1.14 -3.36
N ILE A 185 -1.26 -0.92 -4.51
CA ILE A 185 -1.66 0.08 -5.50
C ILE A 185 -3.12 -0.16 -5.93
N GLY A 186 -3.48 -1.41 -6.25
CA GLY A 186 -4.89 -1.75 -6.55
C GLY A 186 -5.85 -1.30 -5.46
N ARG A 187 -5.53 -1.54 -4.18
CA ARG A 187 -6.34 -1.11 -3.03
C ARG A 187 -6.33 0.40 -2.81
N LYS A 188 -5.25 1.13 -3.09
CA LYS A 188 -5.19 2.61 -3.11
C LYS A 188 -6.26 3.22 -4.03
N TYR A 189 -6.57 2.54 -5.14
CA TYR A 189 -7.62 2.90 -6.11
C TYR A 189 -8.91 2.07 -5.97
N GLY A 190 -9.16 1.47 -4.79
CA GLY A 190 -10.39 0.72 -4.48
C GLY A 190 -10.54 -0.65 -5.15
N VAL A 191 -9.59 -1.07 -5.99
CA VAL A 191 -9.60 -2.34 -6.71
C VAL A 191 -9.04 -3.47 -5.84
N ASN A 192 -9.94 -4.24 -5.23
CA ASN A 192 -9.58 -5.46 -4.52
C ASN A 192 -9.30 -6.62 -5.49
N VAL A 193 -8.05 -6.70 -5.97
CA VAL A 193 -7.62 -7.79 -6.87
C VAL A 193 -7.72 -9.15 -6.17
N PRO A 194 -8.34 -10.18 -6.80
CA PRO A 194 -8.37 -11.53 -6.25
C PRO A 194 -6.98 -12.09 -5.92
N ARG A 195 -6.89 -12.93 -4.87
CA ARG A 195 -5.65 -13.66 -4.57
C ARG A 195 -5.44 -14.87 -5.47
N ARG A 196 -6.52 -15.49 -5.94
CA ARG A 196 -6.50 -16.70 -6.79
C ARG A 196 -7.52 -16.58 -7.94
N LEU A 197 -7.18 -17.20 -9.07
CA LEU A 197 -8.04 -17.45 -10.22
C LEU A 197 -9.21 -18.38 -9.86
N LYS A 198 -10.37 -18.17 -10.48
CA LYS A 198 -11.51 -19.10 -10.41
C LYS A 198 -11.26 -20.32 -11.29
N LYS A 199 -12.01 -21.41 -11.05
CA LYS A 199 -11.95 -22.65 -11.85
C LYS A 199 -11.99 -22.39 -13.37
N ASN A 200 -12.90 -21.54 -13.83
CA ASN A 200 -13.07 -21.28 -15.26
C ASN A 200 -11.88 -20.52 -15.85
N GLU A 201 -11.41 -19.48 -15.16
CA GLU A 201 -10.28 -18.63 -15.57
C GLU A 201 -8.98 -19.46 -15.68
N LEU A 202 -8.76 -20.40 -14.75
CA LEU A 202 -7.68 -21.38 -14.84
C LEU A 202 -7.82 -22.31 -16.06
N ALA A 203 -9.05 -22.73 -16.38
CA ALA A 203 -9.31 -23.55 -17.56
C ALA A 203 -9.11 -22.77 -18.87
N ASP A 204 -9.46 -21.48 -18.90
CA ASP A 204 -9.25 -20.59 -20.05
C ASP A 204 -7.75 -20.44 -20.36
N ILE A 205 -6.90 -20.19 -19.34
CA ILE A 205 -5.43 -20.10 -19.51
C ILE A 205 -4.83 -21.39 -20.09
N ILE A 206 -5.26 -22.57 -19.61
CA ILE A 206 -4.79 -23.86 -20.15
C ILE A 206 -5.30 -24.09 -21.57
N VAL A 207 -6.52 -23.66 -21.88
CA VAL A 207 -7.13 -23.75 -23.21
C VAL A 207 -6.38 -22.88 -24.22
N ASP A 208 -5.98 -21.66 -23.85
CA ASP A 208 -5.28 -20.76 -24.77
C ASP A 208 -3.84 -21.21 -25.04
N GLU A 209 -3.10 -21.71 -24.04
CA GLU A 209 -1.81 -22.37 -24.29
C GLU A 209 -1.96 -23.62 -25.20
N LEU A 210 -3.01 -24.44 -25.00
CA LEU A 210 -3.31 -25.55 -25.92
C LEU A 210 -3.63 -25.07 -27.35
N ARG A 211 -4.20 -23.87 -27.53
CA ARG A 211 -4.47 -23.27 -28.85
C ARG A 211 -3.17 -22.79 -29.49
N GLU A 212 -2.29 -22.12 -28.75
CA GLU A 212 -0.97 -21.67 -29.22
C GLU A 212 -0.08 -22.85 -29.65
N ARG A 213 -0.14 -23.97 -28.92
CA ARG A 213 0.58 -25.21 -29.27
C ARG A 213 -0.08 -26.03 -30.39
N GLY A 214 -1.30 -25.69 -30.79
CA GLY A 214 -2.09 -26.47 -31.76
C GLY A 214 -2.62 -27.82 -31.25
N GLU A 215 -2.64 -28.02 -29.92
CA GLU A 215 -3.12 -29.23 -29.23
C GLU A 215 -4.62 -29.16 -28.85
N HIS A 216 -5.27 -28.01 -29.06
CA HIS A 216 -6.67 -27.77 -28.69
C HIS A 216 -7.67 -28.62 -29.48
N THR A 217 -8.63 -29.24 -28.77
CA THR A 217 -9.87 -29.76 -29.37
C THR A 217 -11.09 -29.43 -28.50
N PRO A 218 -12.32 -29.38 -29.06
CA PRO A 218 -13.55 -29.13 -28.29
C PRO A 218 -13.80 -30.16 -27.19
N GLU A 219 -13.46 -31.42 -27.42
CA GLU A 219 -13.57 -32.51 -26.45
C GLU A 219 -12.59 -32.33 -25.29
N LEU A 220 -11.37 -31.89 -25.58
CA LEU A 220 -10.33 -31.62 -24.59
C LEU A 220 -10.70 -30.41 -23.71
N GLU A 221 -11.20 -29.33 -24.32
CA GLU A 221 -11.71 -28.16 -23.58
C GLU A 221 -12.91 -28.54 -22.70
N THR A 222 -13.84 -29.36 -23.22
CA THR A 222 -15.00 -29.85 -22.45
C THR A 222 -14.56 -30.72 -21.26
N HIS A 223 -13.60 -31.62 -21.48
CA HIS A 223 -13.03 -32.46 -20.42
C HIS A 223 -12.34 -31.62 -19.35
N LEU A 224 -11.47 -30.70 -19.75
CA LEU A 224 -10.74 -29.78 -18.86
C LEU A 224 -11.69 -28.96 -18.00
N ARG A 225 -12.70 -28.31 -18.60
CA ARG A 225 -13.73 -27.55 -17.85
C ARG A 225 -14.55 -28.44 -16.91
N GLY A 226 -14.58 -29.75 -17.13
CA GLY A 226 -15.13 -30.74 -16.20
C GLY A 226 -14.28 -30.97 -14.94
N LEU A 227 -12.94 -30.98 -15.06
CA LEU A 227 -11.99 -31.33 -14.00
C LEU A 227 -12.08 -30.44 -12.74
N SER A 228 -11.59 -30.95 -11.60
CA SER A 228 -11.32 -30.13 -10.41
C SER A 228 -10.05 -29.29 -10.59
N ILE A 229 -9.87 -28.24 -9.79
CA ILE A 229 -8.69 -27.36 -9.85
C ILE A 229 -7.38 -28.16 -9.74
N ILE A 230 -7.29 -29.08 -8.77
CA ILE A 230 -6.12 -29.95 -8.58
C ILE A 230 -5.85 -30.82 -9.83
N MET A 231 -6.91 -31.34 -10.46
CA MET A 231 -6.75 -32.17 -11.67
C MET A 231 -6.40 -31.34 -12.91
N MET A 232 -6.83 -30.08 -13.01
CA MET A 232 -6.36 -29.15 -14.06
C MET A 232 -4.88 -28.77 -13.85
N GLN A 233 -4.46 -28.50 -12.62
CA GLN A 233 -3.04 -28.22 -12.32
C GLN A 233 -2.15 -29.43 -12.60
N ARG A 234 -2.61 -30.66 -12.33
CA ARG A 234 -1.93 -31.90 -12.76
C ARG A 234 -1.89 -32.01 -14.28
N PHE A 235 -3.05 -31.96 -14.95
CA PHE A 235 -3.18 -32.00 -16.42
C PHE A 235 -2.25 -31.02 -17.15
N ALA A 236 -2.10 -29.81 -16.59
CA ALA A 236 -1.22 -28.77 -17.09
C ALA A 236 0.26 -29.11 -16.84
N LYS A 237 0.63 -29.49 -15.61
CA LYS A 237 2.00 -29.93 -15.27
C LYS A 237 2.45 -31.12 -16.11
N ASP A 238 1.57 -32.08 -16.35
CA ASP A 238 1.81 -33.28 -17.18
C ASP A 238 2.03 -32.94 -18.67
N ARG A 239 1.79 -31.67 -19.08
CA ARG A 239 2.03 -31.11 -20.42
C ARG A 239 3.03 -29.96 -20.44
N ASP A 240 3.71 -29.68 -19.32
CA ASP A 240 4.56 -28.49 -19.15
C ASP A 240 3.84 -27.16 -19.48
N ILE A 241 2.56 -27.05 -19.09
CA ILE A 241 1.75 -25.84 -19.20
C ILE A 241 1.82 -25.09 -17.87
N LYS A 242 2.17 -23.80 -17.90
CA LYS A 242 2.41 -22.98 -16.69
C LYS A 242 1.13 -22.43 -16.07
N ALA A 243 0.22 -23.31 -15.68
CA ALA A 243 -1.07 -22.97 -15.08
C ALA A 243 -1.00 -22.93 -13.54
N SER A 244 -0.82 -21.74 -12.98
CA SER A 244 -0.99 -21.49 -11.54
C SER A 244 -2.44 -21.08 -11.22
N THR A 245 -2.88 -21.28 -9.98
CA THR A 245 -4.07 -20.60 -9.45
C THR A 245 -3.77 -19.18 -8.95
N GLU A 246 -2.51 -18.79 -8.85
CA GLU A 246 -2.10 -17.44 -8.45
C GLU A 246 -1.99 -16.54 -9.68
N LEU A 247 -2.49 -15.31 -9.57
CA LEU A 247 -2.38 -14.31 -10.63
C LEU A 247 -0.93 -13.85 -10.82
N LYS A 248 -0.49 -13.77 -12.08
CA LYS A 248 0.79 -13.18 -12.51
C LYS A 248 0.78 -11.66 -12.34
N LYS A 249 1.93 -10.99 -12.48
CA LYS A 249 2.04 -9.53 -12.33
C LYS A 249 1.18 -8.80 -13.38
N GLU A 250 1.27 -9.24 -14.62
CA GLU A 250 0.55 -8.75 -15.80
C GLU A 250 -0.97 -8.81 -15.54
N GLU A 251 -1.46 -9.98 -15.10
CA GLU A 251 -2.87 -10.22 -14.83
C GLU A 251 -3.41 -9.33 -13.69
N ILE A 252 -2.60 -9.05 -12.65
CA ILE A 252 -2.93 -8.11 -11.57
C ILE A 252 -2.96 -6.66 -12.10
N ILE A 253 -1.98 -6.26 -12.90
CA ILE A 253 -1.88 -4.90 -13.48
C ILE A 253 -3.10 -4.62 -14.38
N GLU A 254 -3.45 -5.55 -15.27
CA GLU A 254 -4.61 -5.38 -16.15
C GLU A 254 -5.93 -5.43 -15.37
N TYR A 255 -6.03 -6.26 -14.33
CA TYR A 255 -7.21 -6.24 -13.44
C TYR A 255 -7.37 -4.88 -12.76
N ILE A 256 -6.29 -4.21 -12.35
CA ILE A 256 -6.34 -2.86 -11.80
C ILE A 256 -6.79 -1.86 -12.86
N LEU A 257 -6.13 -1.83 -14.02
CA LEU A 257 -6.43 -0.88 -15.11
C LEU A 257 -7.85 -1.05 -15.70
N ALA A 258 -8.41 -2.25 -15.67
CA ALA A 258 -9.78 -2.52 -16.15
C ALA A 258 -10.87 -2.14 -15.13
N ASN A 259 -10.55 -1.97 -13.84
CA ASN A 259 -11.54 -1.77 -12.77
C ASN A 259 -11.39 -0.43 -12.01
N ALA A 260 -10.20 0.18 -12.00
CA ALA A 260 -9.93 1.45 -11.34
C ALA A 260 -10.71 2.59 -12.01
N GLN A 261 -11.21 3.55 -11.23
CA GLN A 261 -12.08 4.61 -11.74
C GLN A 261 -11.40 5.49 -12.78
N GLU A 262 -10.10 5.67 -12.62
CA GLU A 262 -9.22 6.59 -13.33
C GLU A 262 -8.89 6.10 -14.75
N THR A 263 -9.02 4.80 -15.01
CA THR A 263 -8.55 4.13 -16.24
C THR A 263 -9.59 3.23 -16.92
N LYS A 264 -10.57 2.67 -16.20
CA LYS A 264 -11.60 1.76 -16.75
C LYS A 264 -12.33 2.25 -18.01
N GLU A 265 -12.56 3.57 -18.14
CA GLU A 265 -13.32 4.16 -19.26
C GLU A 265 -12.48 4.30 -20.53
N ALA A 266 -11.16 4.39 -20.39
CA ALA A 266 -10.18 4.43 -21.48
C ALA A 266 -9.40 3.11 -21.59
N TYR A 267 -9.80 2.07 -20.86
CA TYR A 267 -9.07 0.81 -20.78
C TYR A 267 -9.06 0.06 -22.11
N TYR A 268 -7.88 -0.41 -22.49
CA TYR A 268 -7.65 -1.34 -23.59
C TYR A 268 -6.65 -2.40 -23.12
N LEU A 269 -6.92 -3.65 -23.50
CA LEU A 269 -5.91 -4.70 -23.42
C LEU A 269 -4.83 -4.41 -24.49
N PRO A 270 -3.53 -4.52 -24.17
CA PRO A 270 -2.46 -4.39 -25.17
C PRO A 270 -2.58 -5.46 -26.25
N SER A 271 -2.31 -5.10 -27.51
CA SER A 271 -2.33 -6.05 -28.65
C SER A 271 -1.08 -6.93 -28.74
N ASP A 272 -0.11 -6.74 -27.84
CA ASP A 272 1.20 -7.38 -27.81
C ASP A 272 1.75 -7.33 -26.37
N SER A 273 2.36 -8.42 -25.89
CA SER A 273 2.99 -8.53 -24.58
C SER A 273 4.30 -7.72 -24.45
N SER A 274 4.92 -7.32 -25.58
CA SER A 274 6.14 -6.51 -25.60
C SER A 274 6.05 -5.19 -24.82
N ILE A 275 4.82 -4.72 -24.53
CA ILE A 275 4.56 -3.56 -23.67
C ILE A 275 5.14 -3.71 -22.25
N TYR A 276 5.21 -4.93 -21.71
CA TYR A 276 5.83 -5.22 -20.40
C TYR A 276 7.34 -5.46 -20.52
N GLU A 277 7.81 -5.84 -21.71
CA GLU A 277 9.21 -6.15 -21.99
C GLU A 277 10.06 -4.92 -22.31
N GLN A 278 9.46 -3.73 -22.40
CA GLN A 278 10.18 -2.46 -22.56
C GLN A 278 11.34 -2.37 -21.56
N GLU A 279 12.54 -2.05 -22.05
CA GLU A 279 13.73 -1.83 -21.22
C GLU A 279 14.05 -0.33 -21.06
N LEU A 280 15.01 -0.04 -20.19
CA LEU A 280 15.49 1.30 -19.92
C LEU A 280 16.44 1.79 -21.03
N ASN A 281 15.89 2.44 -22.04
CA ASN A 281 16.65 3.11 -23.12
C ASN A 281 17.57 4.27 -22.65
N GLU A 282 17.56 4.62 -21.37
CA GLU A 282 18.49 5.59 -20.79
C GLU A 282 19.48 4.88 -19.87
N PRO A 283 20.81 4.95 -20.14
CA PRO A 283 21.78 4.57 -19.11
C PRO A 283 21.59 5.46 -17.88
N VAL A 284 21.84 4.90 -16.69
CA VAL A 284 21.92 5.67 -15.45
C VAL A 284 23.14 6.57 -15.56
N LYS A 285 22.93 7.83 -15.97
CA LYS A 285 23.99 8.82 -16.06
C LYS A 285 24.52 9.10 -14.66
N LYS A 286 25.81 8.80 -14.46
CA LYS A 286 26.58 9.19 -13.28
C LYS A 286 26.37 10.67 -12.99
N ALA A 287 26.38 11.03 -11.70
CA ALA A 287 26.36 12.44 -11.33
C ALA A 287 27.66 13.10 -11.82
N GLU A 288 27.55 14.07 -12.72
CA GLU A 288 28.67 14.93 -13.07
C GLU A 288 28.97 15.80 -11.84
N VAL A 289 30.03 15.43 -11.09
CA VAL A 289 30.60 16.25 -10.03
C VAL A 289 31.08 17.54 -10.69
N VAL A 290 30.41 18.65 -10.37
CA VAL A 290 30.87 19.97 -10.78
C VAL A 290 32.06 20.33 -9.92
N GLU A 291 33.27 20.16 -10.46
CA GLU A 291 34.48 20.75 -9.88
C GLU A 291 34.33 22.28 -9.93
N GLU A 292 33.96 22.89 -8.79
CA GLU A 292 34.05 24.33 -8.63
C GLU A 292 35.54 24.71 -8.64
N VAL A 293 35.98 25.31 -9.75
CA VAL A 293 37.33 25.87 -9.88
C VAL A 293 37.47 27.06 -8.95
N ILE A 294 38.09 26.84 -7.80
CA ILE A 294 38.45 27.87 -6.83
C ILE A 294 39.96 28.14 -6.99
N GLU A 295 40.33 29.40 -7.18
CA GLU A 295 41.73 29.83 -7.36
C GLU A 295 42.54 29.66 -6.06
N GLU A 296 43.84 29.37 -6.18
CA GLU A 296 44.74 29.19 -5.03
C GLU A 296 44.82 30.45 -4.15
N VAL A 297 44.38 30.32 -2.89
CA VAL A 297 44.82 31.17 -1.79
C VAL A 297 45.39 30.27 -0.70
N VAL A 298 46.71 30.35 -0.52
CA VAL A 298 47.45 29.52 0.44
C VAL A 298 47.27 30.07 1.85
N GLU A 299 46.67 29.28 2.74
CA GLU A 299 46.83 29.46 4.19
C GLU A 299 46.85 28.08 4.90
N GLU A 300 47.65 27.96 5.95
CA GLU A 300 48.18 26.69 6.47
C GLU A 300 47.40 26.20 7.71
N VAL A 301 46.66 25.09 7.59
CA VAL A 301 45.90 24.49 8.72
C VAL A 301 46.06 22.97 8.76
N VAL A 302 46.87 22.53 9.72
CA VAL A 302 46.95 21.21 10.41
C VAL A 302 46.04 20.09 9.90
N GLU A 303 46.66 18.98 9.47
CA GLU A 303 45.98 17.68 9.31
C GLU A 303 45.66 17.03 10.68
N GLU A 304 44.40 16.64 10.89
CA GLU A 304 44.08 15.52 11.79
C GLU A 304 43.94 14.24 10.95
N PRO A 305 44.59 13.11 11.34
CA PRO A 305 44.55 11.90 10.54
C PRO A 305 43.20 11.19 10.66
N GLN A 306 42.49 11.03 9.54
CA GLN A 306 41.37 10.09 9.47
C GLN A 306 41.89 8.65 9.49
N GLU A 307 41.43 7.84 10.44
CA GLU A 307 41.81 6.43 10.55
C GLU A 307 41.25 5.62 9.38
N THR A 308 42.09 5.39 8.36
CA THR A 308 41.78 4.47 7.26
C THR A 308 41.98 3.03 7.73
N LEU A 309 40.88 2.29 7.90
CA LEU A 309 40.90 0.86 8.26
C LEU A 309 41.85 0.08 7.34
N THR A 310 42.78 -0.65 7.94
CA THR A 310 43.79 -1.44 7.23
C THR A 310 43.17 -2.60 6.47
N SER A 311 43.87 -3.13 5.47
CA SER A 311 43.37 -4.27 4.68
C SER A 311 43.11 -5.51 5.54
N ALA A 312 43.81 -5.68 6.66
CA ALA A 312 43.57 -6.77 7.61
C ALA A 312 42.24 -6.60 8.38
N GLU A 313 41.87 -5.36 8.73
CA GLU A 313 40.58 -5.08 9.40
C GLU A 313 39.41 -5.22 8.41
N GLN A 314 39.62 -4.85 7.15
CA GLN A 314 38.65 -5.11 6.07
C GLN A 314 38.45 -6.61 5.79
N GLU A 315 39.53 -7.40 5.83
CA GLU A 315 39.48 -8.86 5.66
C GLU A 315 38.79 -9.56 6.85
N LEU A 316 39.02 -9.10 8.08
CA LEU A 316 38.30 -9.55 9.28
C LEU A 316 36.80 -9.24 9.20
N LEU A 317 36.41 -8.02 8.81
CA LEU A 317 35.01 -7.65 8.58
C LEU A 317 34.35 -8.52 7.51
N LEU A 318 35.05 -8.84 6.42
CA LEU A 318 34.56 -9.75 5.38
C LEU A 318 34.36 -11.18 5.88
N GLU A 319 35.17 -11.67 6.83
CA GLU A 319 34.99 -13.00 7.42
C GLU A 319 33.88 -13.03 8.50
N GLU A 320 33.69 -11.94 9.24
CA GLU A 320 32.57 -11.78 10.18
C GLU A 320 31.23 -11.70 9.44
N ILE A 321 31.16 -10.93 8.34
CA ILE A 321 29.98 -10.86 7.45
C ILE A 321 29.64 -12.24 6.85
N LYS A 322 30.64 -13.06 6.50
CA LYS A 322 30.38 -14.45 6.03
C LYS A 322 29.72 -15.30 7.11
N LYS A 323 30.26 -15.30 8.33
CA LYS A 323 29.70 -16.04 9.47
C LYS A 323 28.27 -15.60 9.79
N LEU A 324 27.99 -14.29 9.74
CA LEU A 324 26.64 -13.75 9.95
C LEU A 324 25.65 -14.25 8.89
N ASN A 325 26.06 -14.33 7.61
CA ASN A 325 25.21 -14.86 6.54
C ASN A 325 24.97 -16.38 6.67
N GLU A 326 25.98 -17.16 7.06
CA GLU A 326 25.83 -18.59 7.34
C GLU A 326 24.86 -18.85 8.51
N GLU A 327 24.90 -18.03 9.56
CA GLU A 327 23.95 -18.10 10.67
C GLU A 327 22.53 -17.67 10.27
N VAL A 328 22.38 -16.65 9.41
CA VAL A 328 21.07 -16.24 8.87
C VAL A 328 20.42 -17.34 8.03
N VAL A 329 21.18 -18.03 7.15
CA VAL A 329 20.65 -19.17 6.38
C VAL A 329 20.20 -20.29 7.31
N ARG A 330 21.03 -20.66 8.29
CA ARG A 330 20.68 -21.67 9.30
C ARG A 330 19.42 -21.32 10.09
N LEU A 331 19.23 -20.05 10.47
CA LEU A 331 18.03 -19.57 11.15
C LEU A 331 16.79 -19.60 10.24
N GLN A 332 16.95 -19.38 8.93
CA GLN A 332 15.86 -19.52 7.95
C GLN A 332 15.43 -20.99 7.78
N ASP A 333 16.38 -21.93 7.73
CA ASP A 333 16.09 -23.36 7.69
C ASP A 333 15.39 -23.84 8.97
N GLN A 334 15.86 -23.44 10.15
CA GLN A 334 15.18 -23.75 11.42
C GLN A 334 13.76 -23.15 11.49
N LEU A 335 13.55 -21.95 10.94
CA LEU A 335 12.23 -21.33 10.84
C LEU A 335 11.31 -22.03 9.82
N LYS A 336 11.87 -22.77 8.86
CA LYS A 336 11.14 -23.61 7.90
C LYS A 336 10.74 -24.94 8.54
N GLU A 337 11.66 -25.62 9.21
CA GLU A 337 11.37 -26.85 9.99
C GLU A 337 10.29 -26.59 11.06
N LEU A 338 10.34 -25.46 11.76
CA LEU A 338 9.33 -25.06 12.75
C LEU A 338 7.95 -24.71 12.16
N LYS A 339 7.85 -24.44 10.85
CA LYS A 339 6.56 -24.25 10.16
C LYS A 339 6.01 -25.58 9.68
N GLU A 340 6.86 -26.41 9.06
CA GLU A 340 6.47 -27.74 8.56
C GLU A 340 6.06 -28.66 9.72
N GLY A 341 6.76 -28.61 10.86
CA GLY A 341 6.36 -29.29 12.09
C GLY A 341 5.14 -28.69 12.80
N ARG A 342 4.72 -27.48 12.45
CA ARG A 342 3.47 -26.88 12.95
C ARG A 342 2.28 -27.27 12.08
N GLU A 343 2.41 -27.24 10.76
CA GLU A 343 1.39 -27.74 9.84
C GLU A 343 1.09 -29.22 10.13
N PHE A 344 2.10 -30.02 10.48
CA PHE A 344 1.90 -31.42 10.92
C PHE A 344 1.05 -31.55 12.20
N LEU A 345 1.24 -30.67 13.19
CA LEU A 345 0.46 -30.67 14.43
C LEU A 345 -0.97 -30.14 14.24
N ASP A 346 -1.17 -29.23 13.28
CA ASP A 346 -2.50 -28.74 12.90
C ASP A 346 -3.26 -29.81 12.07
N GLU A 347 -2.58 -30.66 11.27
CA GLU A 347 -3.17 -31.83 10.60
C GLU A 347 -3.51 -32.99 11.56
N GLU A 348 -2.67 -33.29 12.57
CA GLU A 348 -2.87 -34.42 13.51
C GLU A 348 -4.06 -34.20 14.48
N PHE A 349 -4.69 -33.02 14.48
CA PHE A 349 -5.82 -32.66 15.36
C PHE A 349 -7.21 -32.65 14.69
N GLU A 350 -7.36 -32.90 13.38
CA GLU A 350 -8.68 -32.88 12.71
C GLU A 350 -9.44 -34.24 12.70
N GLU A 351 -8.84 -35.36 13.12
CA GLU A 351 -9.50 -36.69 13.12
C GLU A 351 -9.69 -37.35 14.51
N GLU A 352 -10.63 -36.86 15.32
CA GLU A 352 -11.50 -37.75 16.14
C GLU A 352 -12.93 -37.17 16.34
N PRO A 353 -14.00 -37.88 15.90
CA PRO A 353 -15.38 -37.42 16.08
C PRO A 353 -15.94 -37.86 17.44
N PHE A 354 -15.71 -37.08 18.50
CA PHE A 354 -16.11 -37.50 19.85
C PHE A 354 -17.64 -37.57 20.04
N VAL A 355 -18.15 -38.78 20.23
CA VAL A 355 -19.60 -39.09 20.27
C VAL A 355 -20.23 -38.68 21.60
N HIS A 356 -21.43 -38.11 21.52
CA HIS A 356 -22.19 -37.67 22.68
C HIS A 356 -22.79 -38.86 23.45
N TYR A 357 -22.37 -39.06 24.71
CA TYR A 357 -22.96 -40.03 25.63
C TYR A 357 -23.28 -39.38 26.99
N HIS A 358 -24.54 -39.46 27.39
CA HIS A 358 -24.98 -39.38 28.79
C HIS A 358 -25.16 -40.81 29.31
N GLU A 359 -24.69 -41.14 30.52
CA GLU A 359 -25.55 -41.20 31.72
C GLU A 359 -24.82 -41.65 33.00
N HIS A 360 -25.45 -41.35 34.15
CA HIS A 360 -25.34 -41.96 35.47
C HIS A 360 -24.04 -41.98 36.32
N HIS A 361 -24.13 -41.19 37.40
CA HIS A 361 -23.45 -41.22 38.71
C HIS A 361 -22.72 -42.49 39.17
N HIS A 362 -21.63 -42.30 39.92
CA HIS A 362 -21.59 -42.72 41.34
C HIS A 362 -20.60 -41.88 42.19
N TYR A 363 -20.88 -41.74 43.49
CA TYR A 363 -20.01 -41.09 44.50
C TYR A 363 -18.76 -41.95 44.82
N HIS A 364 -17.66 -41.30 45.26
CA HIS A 364 -16.94 -41.65 46.50
C HIS A 364 -16.04 -40.50 46.99
N HIS A 365 -15.74 -40.48 48.29
CA HIS A 365 -15.03 -39.43 49.05
C HIS A 365 -13.50 -39.65 49.19
N TYR A 366 -12.87 -38.70 49.88
CA TYR A 366 -11.53 -38.63 50.52
C TYR A 366 -10.66 -37.51 49.89
N ASP A 367 -10.44 -36.34 50.53
CA ASP A 367 -9.88 -36.00 51.86
C ASP A 367 -8.36 -36.33 51.92
N GLU A 368 -7.40 -35.50 52.37
CA GLU A 368 -7.41 -34.14 52.98
C GLU A 368 -5.99 -33.48 52.90
N GLU A 369 -5.75 -32.35 53.60
CA GLU A 369 -4.47 -31.59 53.82
C GLU A 369 -3.86 -30.83 52.60
N ASP A 370 -3.72 -29.49 52.55
CA ASP A 370 -3.09 -28.44 53.42
C ASP A 370 -1.54 -28.33 53.20
N SER A 371 -0.87 -27.18 52.98
CA SER A 371 -1.16 -25.73 53.12
C SER A 371 -0.37 -24.91 52.04
N SER A 372 -0.22 -23.57 51.96
CA SER A 372 -0.65 -22.39 52.76
C SER A 372 -0.54 -21.06 51.94
N LEU A 373 -1.29 -20.03 52.39
CA LEU A 373 -0.99 -18.57 52.57
C LEU A 373 0.10 -17.86 51.70
N ILE A 374 -0.02 -16.58 51.27
CA ILE A 374 -0.35 -15.35 52.06
C ILE A 374 -1.09 -14.25 51.23
N LYS A 375 -2.29 -13.88 51.70
CA LYS A 375 -2.95 -12.56 51.88
C LYS A 375 -2.53 -11.27 51.10
N LYS A 376 -3.54 -10.56 50.56
CA LYS A 376 -3.95 -9.12 50.76
C LYS A 376 -4.83 -8.65 49.58
N GLU A 377 -5.82 -7.76 49.70
CA GLU A 377 -6.43 -7.04 50.85
C GLU A 377 -7.92 -6.73 50.56
N ASP A 378 -8.68 -6.26 51.57
CA ASP A 378 -10.14 -6.03 51.57
C ASP A 378 -10.56 -4.69 50.88
N PRO A 379 -11.84 -4.46 50.49
CA PRO A 379 -12.87 -4.12 51.48
C PRO A 379 -14.31 -4.64 51.24
N GLN A 380 -14.97 -5.02 52.33
CA GLN A 380 -16.42 -5.16 52.46
C GLN A 380 -17.13 -3.80 52.57
N GLU A 381 -18.34 -3.68 52.00
CA GLU A 381 -19.56 -3.47 52.81
C GLU A 381 -20.81 -3.98 52.06
N ILE A 382 -21.71 -4.63 52.81
CA ILE A 382 -23.02 -5.20 52.41
C ILE A 382 -23.99 -4.60 53.47
N VAL A 383 -25.27 -4.27 53.26
CA VAL A 383 -26.51 -5.05 53.01
C VAL A 383 -27.62 -4.02 52.61
N GLU A 384 -28.89 -4.28 52.25
CA GLU A 384 -29.89 -5.32 52.57
C GLU A 384 -30.73 -5.75 51.35
N ASP A 385 -31.14 -7.03 51.33
CA ASP A 385 -32.24 -7.64 50.54
C ASP A 385 -33.54 -7.61 51.41
N PRO A 386 -34.78 -8.06 51.02
CA PRO A 386 -35.07 -9.38 50.42
C PRO A 386 -36.30 -9.52 49.45
N GLU A 387 -36.36 -10.65 48.72
CA GLU A 387 -37.53 -11.54 48.42
C GLU A 387 -38.88 -10.95 47.88
N GLU A 388 -39.82 -11.67 47.24
CA GLU A 388 -39.94 -13.04 46.70
C GLU A 388 -39.70 -13.01 45.15
N GLU A 389 -40.01 -13.97 44.24
CA GLU A 389 -40.73 -15.25 44.22
C GLU A 389 -40.04 -16.20 43.18
N SER A 390 -40.74 -17.13 42.51
CA SER A 390 -40.15 -18.02 41.49
C SER A 390 -41.16 -18.48 40.44
N GLN A 391 -40.77 -18.54 39.15
CA GLN A 391 -41.43 -19.43 38.19
C GLN A 391 -40.63 -19.70 36.91
N ASP A 392 -40.90 -20.87 36.33
CA ASP A 392 -40.08 -21.52 35.30
C ASP A 392 -40.49 -21.20 33.85
N VAL A 393 -39.49 -21.29 32.96
CA VAL A 393 -39.57 -21.65 31.53
C VAL A 393 -40.66 -21.01 30.65
N LEU A 394 -40.22 -20.16 29.70
CA LEU A 394 -40.58 -20.34 28.28
C LEU A 394 -39.63 -19.59 27.34
N VAL A 395 -38.77 -20.33 26.63
CA VAL A 395 -37.97 -19.78 25.52
C VAL A 395 -38.72 -19.96 24.20
N THR A 396 -39.05 -18.85 23.53
CA THR A 396 -39.33 -18.84 22.09
C THR A 396 -38.62 -17.65 21.41
N PRO A 397 -38.13 -17.77 20.15
CA PRO A 397 -37.17 -16.82 19.60
C PRO A 397 -37.69 -16.07 18.36
N GLU A 398 -37.89 -14.74 18.43
CA GLU A 398 -38.13 -13.97 17.20
C GLU A 398 -37.71 -12.49 17.23
N GLU A 399 -36.45 -12.20 16.89
CA GLU A 399 -36.08 -10.86 16.36
C GLU A 399 -35.19 -10.95 15.10
N LYS A 400 -35.78 -11.43 13.99
CA LYS A 400 -35.05 -11.56 12.71
C LYS A 400 -35.83 -11.14 11.46
N ASN A 401 -36.81 -10.23 11.58
CA ASN A 401 -37.72 -9.91 10.46
C ASN A 401 -38.01 -8.41 10.18
N ARG A 402 -37.16 -7.47 10.64
CA ARG A 402 -37.32 -6.02 10.31
C ARG A 402 -36.69 -5.56 8.98
N LYS A 403 -35.88 -6.40 8.32
CA LYS A 403 -35.18 -6.04 7.06
C LYS A 403 -36.05 -5.92 5.79
N PRO A 404 -37.11 -6.72 5.53
CA PRO A 404 -37.83 -6.64 4.26
C PRO A 404 -38.68 -5.36 4.12
N LEU A 405 -39.27 -4.85 5.21
CA LEU A 405 -40.15 -3.67 5.19
C LEU A 405 -39.43 -2.39 4.74
N VAL A 406 -38.19 -2.17 5.19
CA VAL A 406 -37.37 -1.02 4.78
C VAL A 406 -37.03 -1.09 3.29
N LEU A 407 -36.77 -2.29 2.78
CA LEU A 407 -36.42 -2.52 1.38
C LEU A 407 -37.62 -2.26 0.46
N ILE A 408 -38.82 -2.73 0.84
CA ILE A 408 -40.09 -2.43 0.15
C ILE A 408 -40.38 -0.93 0.14
N LEU A 409 -40.18 -0.24 1.28
CA LEU A 409 -40.40 1.21 1.39
C LEU A 409 -39.47 1.99 0.44
N ASN A 410 -38.18 1.64 0.38
CA ASN A 410 -37.21 2.27 -0.52
C ASN A 410 -37.57 2.06 -2.00
N VAL A 411 -38.04 0.87 -2.38
CA VAL A 411 -38.50 0.59 -3.76
C VAL A 411 -39.72 1.45 -4.12
N LEU A 412 -40.69 1.62 -3.21
CA LEU A 412 -41.86 2.48 -3.44
C LEU A 412 -41.49 3.97 -3.60
N ILE A 413 -40.50 4.46 -2.83
CA ILE A 413 -39.98 5.83 -2.96
C ILE A 413 -39.34 6.05 -4.35
N VAL A 414 -38.50 5.12 -4.80
CA VAL A 414 -37.89 5.19 -6.14
C VAL A 414 -38.95 5.16 -7.24
N LEU A 415 -39.97 4.29 -7.11
CA LEU A 415 -41.07 4.21 -8.07
C LEU A 415 -41.86 5.55 -8.16
N ALA A 416 -42.12 6.19 -7.02
CA ALA A 416 -42.81 7.48 -6.98
C ALA A 416 -42.00 8.61 -7.66
N VAL A 417 -40.67 8.63 -7.50
CA VAL A 417 -39.79 9.61 -8.18
C VAL A 417 -39.75 9.38 -9.70
N VAL A 418 -39.75 8.12 -10.15
CA VAL A 418 -39.84 7.80 -11.59
C VAL A 418 -41.19 8.22 -12.18
N ILE A 419 -42.29 7.97 -11.48
CA ILE A 419 -43.63 8.42 -11.91
C ILE A 419 -43.69 9.96 -11.97
N LEU A 420 -43.15 10.66 -10.98
CA LEU A 420 -43.15 12.12 -10.93
C LEU A 420 -42.32 12.74 -12.07
N THR A 421 -41.15 12.18 -12.39
CA THR A 421 -40.32 12.66 -13.50
C THR A 421 -40.96 12.39 -14.86
N VAL A 422 -41.63 11.24 -15.06
CA VAL A 422 -42.43 10.97 -16.26
C VAL A 422 -43.60 11.96 -16.39
N ILE A 423 -44.30 12.29 -15.31
CA ILE A 423 -45.39 13.29 -15.32
C ILE A 423 -44.84 14.69 -15.69
N LEU A 424 -43.71 15.10 -15.12
CA LEU A 424 -43.06 16.37 -15.47
C LEU A 424 -42.64 16.42 -16.96
N LEU A 425 -42.07 15.35 -17.49
CA LEU A 425 -41.71 15.22 -18.91
C LEU A 425 -42.92 15.20 -19.85
N MET A 426 -44.07 14.66 -19.41
CA MET A 426 -45.33 14.76 -20.15
C MET A 426 -45.85 16.20 -20.18
N ILE A 427 -45.83 16.91 -19.05
CA ILE A 427 -46.25 18.32 -18.97
C ILE A 427 -45.36 19.21 -19.84
N HIS A 428 -44.04 18.99 -19.85
CA HIS A 428 -43.07 19.68 -20.73
C HIS A 428 -43.16 19.31 -22.23
N LYS A 429 -44.12 18.46 -22.63
CA LYS A 429 -44.45 18.15 -24.04
C LYS A 429 -45.83 18.64 -24.48
N VAL A 430 -46.57 19.30 -23.58
CA VAL A 430 -47.95 19.79 -23.81
C VAL A 430 -48.03 21.33 -23.66
N ILE A 431 -46.89 21.98 -23.42
CA ILE A 431 -46.66 23.43 -23.46
C ILE A 431 -45.71 23.71 -24.62
#